data_AF-A0A448X5F7-F1
#
_entry.id   AF-A0A448X5F7-F1
#
_cell.length_a   1.000
_cell.length_b   1.000
_cell.length_c   1.000
_cell.angle_alpha   90.00
_cell.angle_beta   90.00
_cell.angle_gamma   90.00
#
_symmetry.space_group_name_H-M   'P 1'
#
loop_
_entity.id
_entity.type
_entity.pdbx_description
1 polymer ?
#
loop_
_entity_poly.entity_id
_entity_poly.type
_entity_poly.pdbx_seq_one_letter_code
_entity_poly.pdbx_strand_id
1 'polypeptide(L)'
;MMSRSWHALFDICIVFVFFQDELAASFIFLFATLLFVRAFHWLIEGRIDFPSVMSILTSLFLKAIFIILSLADLYLIKSTYWKMPVNEESIHLAVGIEYCVLLVGLISTLIRYVLHTIDSHRETPWDKKTMYLLYVDIFVEMLRLLLYIDFTLLMWTLHPFPLFVVRPVYLSLRSLKKSIKVNSVFSCEYKLFCFIVYTYCIIPTCIILLP
;
A
#
# COMPACT_ATOMS: atom_id res chain seq x y z
N MET A 1 -7.31 -16.03 0.69
CA MET A 1 -5.89 -15.64 0.57
C MET A 1 -5.31 -15.98 -0.79
N MET A 2 -5.27 -17.25 -1.22
CA MET A 2 -4.62 -17.64 -2.49
C MET A 2 -5.15 -16.91 -3.74
N SER A 3 -6.46 -16.69 -3.87
CA SER A 3 -7.06 -15.98 -5.02
C SER A 3 -6.67 -14.49 -5.04
N ARG A 4 -6.70 -13.81 -3.89
CA ARG A 4 -6.32 -12.40 -3.74
C ARG A 4 -4.82 -12.19 -4.00
N SER A 5 -3.98 -13.12 -3.56
CA SER A 5 -2.54 -13.14 -3.82
C SER A 5 -2.20 -13.34 -5.29
N TRP A 6 -2.91 -14.26 -5.95
CA TRP A 6 -2.74 -14.52 -7.39
C TRP A 6 -3.08 -13.27 -8.21
N HIS A 7 -4.24 -12.63 -7.97
CA HIS A 7 -4.63 -11.39 -8.66
C HIS A 7 -3.61 -10.26 -8.49
N ALA A 8 -3.11 -10.06 -7.27
CA ALA A 8 -2.07 -9.09 -6.99
C ALA A 8 -0.75 -9.38 -7.74
N LEU A 9 -0.36 -10.65 -7.87
CA LEU A 9 0.82 -11.03 -8.63
C LEU A 9 0.64 -10.78 -10.12
N PHE A 10 -0.54 -11.05 -10.70
CA PHE A 10 -0.79 -10.71 -12.11
C PHE A 10 -0.72 -9.22 -12.35
N ASP A 11 -1.26 -8.39 -11.46
CA ASP A 11 -1.23 -6.95 -11.63
C ASP A 11 0.23 -6.43 -11.61
N ILE A 12 1.07 -6.96 -10.71
CA ILE A 12 2.50 -6.67 -10.67
C ILE A 12 3.24 -7.20 -11.92
N CYS A 13 2.92 -8.43 -12.36
CA CYS A 13 3.53 -9.01 -13.57
C CYS A 13 3.13 -8.26 -14.85
N ILE A 14 1.92 -7.70 -14.91
CA ILE A 14 1.48 -6.86 -16.03
C ILE A 14 2.29 -5.57 -16.08
N VAL A 15 2.56 -4.95 -14.91
CA VAL A 15 3.46 -3.81 -14.80
C VAL A 15 4.88 -4.19 -15.26
N PHE A 16 5.38 -5.36 -14.86
CA PHE A 16 6.68 -5.88 -15.29
C PHE A 16 6.79 -6.05 -16.82
N VAL A 17 5.79 -6.66 -17.46
CA VAL A 17 5.78 -6.87 -18.92
C VAL A 17 5.72 -5.54 -19.68
N PHE A 18 5.10 -4.50 -19.12
CA PHE A 18 5.05 -3.19 -19.75
C PHE A 18 6.44 -2.49 -19.76
N PHE A 19 7.24 -2.69 -18.71
CA PHE A 19 8.58 -2.09 -18.58
C PHE A 19 9.70 -3.04 -19.03
N GLN A 20 9.37 -4.09 -19.78
CA GLN A 20 10.34 -5.10 -20.21
C GLN A 20 11.42 -4.54 -21.16
N ASP A 21 11.15 -3.47 -21.89
CA ASP A 21 12.12 -2.93 -22.85
C ASP A 21 13.27 -2.14 -22.20
N GLU A 22 13.15 -1.82 -20.90
CA GLU A 22 14.17 -1.18 -20.05
C GLU A 22 14.86 -2.20 -19.09
N LEU A 23 14.81 -3.50 -19.42
CA LEU A 23 15.27 -4.62 -18.57
C LEU A 23 16.80 -4.63 -18.32
N ALA A 24 17.26 -3.85 -17.35
CA ALA A 24 18.57 -4.01 -16.72
C ALA A 24 18.51 -5.03 -15.56
N ALA A 25 19.64 -5.68 -15.23
CA ALA A 25 19.75 -6.60 -14.08
C ALA A 25 19.33 -5.96 -12.74
N SER A 26 19.46 -4.63 -12.63
CA SER A 26 19.00 -3.82 -11.50
C SER A 26 17.49 -3.90 -11.27
N PHE A 27 16.68 -3.93 -12.34
CA PHE A 27 15.23 -4.02 -12.23
C PHE A 27 14.76 -5.37 -11.68
N ILE A 28 15.37 -6.47 -12.16
CA ILE A 28 15.08 -7.82 -11.67
C ILE A 28 15.35 -7.91 -10.16
N PHE A 29 16.44 -7.28 -9.69
CA PHE A 29 16.76 -7.24 -8.27
C PHE A 29 15.73 -6.46 -7.43
N LEU A 30 15.30 -5.28 -7.90
CA LEU A 30 14.26 -4.48 -7.24
C LEU A 30 12.94 -5.25 -7.16
N PHE A 31 12.53 -5.86 -8.27
CA PHE A 31 11.32 -6.65 -8.35
C PHE A 31 11.35 -7.91 -7.47
N ALA A 32 12.46 -8.65 -7.48
CA ALA A 32 12.64 -9.81 -6.61
C ALA A 32 12.54 -9.41 -5.12
N THR A 33 13.13 -8.26 -4.76
CA THR A 33 13.04 -7.71 -3.40
C THR A 33 11.61 -7.33 -3.04
N LEU A 34 10.86 -6.71 -3.95
CA LEU A 34 9.44 -6.38 -3.77
C LEU A 34 8.60 -7.64 -3.50
N LEU A 35 8.77 -8.69 -4.31
CA LEU A 35 8.04 -9.95 -4.13
C LEU A 35 8.42 -10.63 -2.81
N PHE A 36 9.70 -10.62 -2.45
CA PHE A 36 10.18 -11.18 -1.19
C PHE A 36 9.52 -10.49 0.02
N VAL A 37 9.54 -9.16 0.06
CA VAL A 37 8.92 -8.39 1.14
C VAL A 37 7.41 -8.58 1.19
N ARG A 38 6.76 -8.64 0.03
CA ARG A 38 5.31 -8.92 -0.08
C ARG A 38 4.94 -10.29 0.49
N ALA A 39 5.81 -11.30 0.34
CA ALA A 39 5.59 -12.61 0.94
C ALA A 39 5.58 -12.55 2.48
N PHE A 40 6.45 -11.76 3.12
CA PHE A 40 6.41 -11.57 4.57
C PHE A 40 5.16 -10.83 5.03
N HIS A 41 4.70 -9.84 4.28
CA HIS A 41 3.43 -9.16 4.56
C HIS A 41 2.26 -10.14 4.56
N TRP A 42 2.17 -11.01 3.55
CA TRP A 42 1.14 -12.05 3.49
C TRP A 42 1.27 -13.07 4.61
N LEU A 43 2.50 -13.40 5.03
CA LEU A 43 2.72 -14.29 6.16
C LEU A 43 2.14 -13.71 7.45
N ILE A 44 2.34 -12.41 7.71
CA ILE A 44 1.81 -11.72 8.90
C ILE A 44 0.29 -11.59 8.83
N GLU A 45 -0.26 -11.18 7.69
CA GLU A 45 -1.71 -11.13 7.46
C GLU A 45 -2.35 -12.50 7.72
N GLY A 46 -1.72 -13.56 7.20
CA GLY A 46 -2.07 -14.96 7.48
C GLY A 46 -2.07 -15.33 8.96
N ARG A 47 -1.14 -14.83 9.77
CA ARG A 47 -1.11 -15.14 11.20
C ARG A 47 -2.13 -14.36 12.02
N ILE A 48 -2.47 -13.14 11.61
CA ILE A 48 -3.45 -12.31 12.31
C ILE A 48 -4.88 -12.83 12.07
N ASP A 49 -5.18 -13.30 10.85
CA ASP A 49 -6.51 -13.80 10.48
C ASP A 49 -6.88 -15.13 11.14
N PHE A 50 -5.89 -15.91 11.61
CA PHE A 50 -6.09 -17.14 12.37
C PHE A 50 -5.55 -17.02 13.80
N PRO A 51 -6.24 -16.31 14.70
CA PRO A 51 -5.83 -16.21 16.09
C PRO A 51 -6.17 -17.50 16.85
N SER A 52 -5.35 -18.54 16.70
CA SER A 52 -5.29 -19.63 17.67
C SER A 52 -4.61 -19.10 18.94
N VAL A 53 -5.13 -19.43 20.12
CA VAL A 53 -4.64 -19.03 21.47
C VAL A 53 -3.17 -18.61 21.46
N MET A 54 -2.92 -17.30 21.50
CA MET A 54 -1.60 -16.74 21.24
C MET A 54 -0.76 -16.79 22.52
N SER A 55 0.33 -17.57 22.50
CA SER A 55 1.31 -17.55 23.59
C SER A 55 2.04 -16.20 23.64
N ILE A 56 2.45 -15.76 24.83
CA ILE A 56 3.19 -14.52 25.07
C ILE A 56 4.44 -14.44 24.19
N LEU A 57 5.15 -15.56 24.03
CA LEU A 57 6.33 -15.64 23.18
C LEU A 57 6.01 -15.36 21.71
N THR A 58 4.93 -15.94 21.18
CA THR A 58 4.48 -15.71 19.80
C THR A 58 4.07 -14.26 19.57
N SER A 59 3.44 -13.62 20.55
CA SER A 59 3.08 -12.21 20.50
C SER A 59 4.31 -11.30 20.41
N LEU A 60 5.37 -11.59 21.17
CA LEU A 60 6.63 -10.85 21.11
C LEU A 60 7.33 -11.00 19.75
N PHE A 61 7.38 -12.21 19.21
CA PHE A 61 7.95 -12.46 17.88
C PHE A 61 7.20 -11.70 16.78
N LEU A 62 5.86 -11.67 16.81
CA LEU A 62 5.07 -10.91 15.83
C LEU A 62 5.34 -9.41 15.91
N LYS A 63 5.43 -8.83 17.12
CA LYS A 63 5.79 -7.42 17.30
C LYS A 63 7.17 -7.09 16.75
N ALA A 64 8.15 -7.96 16.98
CA ALA A 64 9.50 -7.80 16.43
C ALA A 64 9.49 -7.84 14.89
N ILE A 65 8.76 -8.80 14.30
CA ILE A 65 8.63 -8.90 12.84
C ILE A 65 7.96 -7.64 12.26
N PHE A 66 6.90 -7.11 12.89
CA PHE A 66 6.26 -5.86 12.46
C PHE A 66 7.22 -4.67 12.43
N ILE A 67 8.07 -4.53 13.44
CA ILE A 67 9.06 -3.45 13.52
C ILE A 67 10.14 -3.62 12.45
N ILE A 68 10.64 -4.85 12.24
CA ILE A 68 11.64 -5.13 11.23
C ILE A 68 11.08 -4.85 9.83
N LEU A 69 9.83 -5.27 9.58
CA LEU A 69 9.19 -5.10 8.28
C LEU A 69 8.89 -3.63 7.98
N SER A 70 8.44 -2.85 8.96
CA SER A 70 8.21 -1.41 8.76
C SER A 70 9.51 -0.65 8.50
N LEU A 71 10.60 -1.01 9.18
CA LEU A 71 11.93 -0.46 8.90
C LEU A 71 12.42 -0.86 7.50
N ALA A 72 12.17 -2.10 7.08
CA ALA A 72 12.51 -2.57 5.73
C ALA A 72 11.73 -1.79 4.66
N ASP A 73 10.42 -1.60 4.82
CA ASP A 73 9.60 -0.84 3.88
C ASP A 73 10.07 0.61 3.75
N LEU A 74 10.30 1.29 4.87
CA LEU A 74 10.83 2.65 4.87
C LEU A 74 12.22 2.74 4.23
N TYR A 75 13.08 1.75 4.49
CA TYR A 75 14.39 1.67 3.86
C TYR A 75 14.30 1.48 2.34
N LEU A 76 13.38 0.62 1.86
CA LEU A 76 13.20 0.36 0.43
C LEU A 76 12.59 1.56 -0.30
N ILE A 77 11.61 2.24 0.29
CA ILE A 77 11.06 3.51 -0.22
C ILE A 77 12.17 4.56 -0.33
N LYS A 78 12.99 4.72 0.73
CA LYS A 78 14.11 5.65 0.71
C LYS A 78 15.17 5.27 -0.32
N SER A 79 15.50 3.97 -0.44
CA SER A 79 16.53 3.48 -1.35
C SER A 79 16.12 3.64 -2.82
N THR A 80 14.84 3.42 -3.15
CA THR A 80 14.33 3.59 -4.52
C THR A 80 14.35 5.05 -4.94
N TYR A 81 13.99 5.96 -4.04
CA TYR A 81 14.06 7.40 -4.30
C TYR A 81 15.50 7.90 -4.47
N TRP A 82 16.43 7.48 -3.61
CA TRP A 82 17.81 7.97 -3.64
C TRP A 82 18.63 7.43 -4.81
N LYS A 83 18.37 6.18 -5.24
CA LYS A 83 19.15 5.51 -6.30
C LYS A 83 18.53 5.69 -7.69
N MET A 84 17.63 6.65 -7.85
CA MET A 84 16.87 6.87 -9.07
C MET A 84 17.77 7.32 -10.23
N PRO A 85 18.00 6.48 -11.25
CA PRO A 85 18.76 6.85 -12.43
C PRO A 85 17.85 7.58 -13.42
N VAL A 86 18.41 8.56 -14.12
CA VAL A 86 17.67 9.43 -15.06
C VAL A 86 17.03 8.65 -16.22
N ASN A 87 17.63 7.52 -16.63
CA ASN A 87 17.14 6.72 -17.76
C ASN A 87 16.01 5.76 -17.41
N GLU A 88 15.83 5.39 -16.13
CA GLU A 88 14.85 4.38 -15.68
C GLU A 88 13.94 4.98 -14.57
N GLU A 89 13.66 6.28 -14.66
CA GLU A 89 12.90 7.05 -13.66
C GLU A 89 11.47 6.50 -13.49
N SER A 90 10.80 6.14 -14.59
CA SER A 90 9.44 5.59 -14.58
C SER A 90 9.34 4.27 -13.80
N ILE A 91 10.34 3.40 -13.92
CA ILE A 91 10.40 2.10 -13.23
C ILE A 91 10.58 2.27 -11.73
N HIS A 92 11.55 3.10 -11.33
CA HIS A 92 11.84 3.34 -9.91
C HIS A 92 10.64 3.97 -9.19
N LEU A 93 9.90 4.83 -9.90
CA LEU A 93 8.66 5.44 -9.40
C LEU A 93 7.51 4.43 -9.32
N ALA A 94 7.32 3.58 -10.33
CA ALA A 94 6.30 2.52 -10.34
C ALA A 94 6.53 1.48 -9.24
N VAL A 95 7.77 1.11 -8.98
CA VAL A 95 8.13 0.20 -7.87
C VAL A 95 8.02 0.92 -6.52
N GLY A 96 8.40 2.19 -6.46
CA GLY A 96 8.30 3.03 -5.25
C GLY A 96 6.88 3.12 -4.71
N ILE A 97 5.87 3.30 -5.57
CA ILE A 97 4.48 3.33 -5.12
C ILE A 97 4.00 1.98 -4.59
N GLU A 98 4.42 0.86 -5.18
CA GLU A 98 4.07 -0.46 -4.67
C GLU A 98 4.63 -0.68 -3.26
N TYR A 99 5.83 -0.15 -2.94
CA TYR A 99 6.34 -0.13 -1.57
C TYR A 99 5.51 0.76 -0.62
N CYS A 100 5.04 1.93 -1.08
CA CYS A 100 4.13 2.76 -0.28
C CYS A 100 2.80 2.05 0.01
N VAL A 101 2.25 1.32 -0.96
CA VAL A 101 1.02 0.54 -0.78
C VAL A 101 1.24 -0.63 0.20
N LEU A 102 2.42 -1.27 0.17
CA LEU A 102 2.79 -2.28 1.17
C LEU A 102 2.83 -1.68 2.58
N LEU A 103 3.47 -0.52 2.77
CA LEU A 103 3.54 0.17 4.06
C LEU A 103 2.14 0.54 4.60
N VAL A 104 1.26 1.07 3.75
CA VAL A 104 -0.14 1.35 4.11
C VAL A 104 -0.89 0.08 4.50
N GLY A 105 -0.65 -1.02 3.77
CA GLY A 105 -1.16 -2.35 4.12
C GLY A 105 -0.64 -2.85 5.48
N LEU A 106 0.63 -2.61 5.79
CA LEU A 106 1.25 -2.98 7.07
C LEU A 106 0.64 -2.20 8.24
N ILE A 107 0.34 -0.92 8.06
CA ILE A 107 -0.37 -0.11 9.08
C ILE A 107 -1.77 -0.68 9.33
N SER A 108 -2.49 -1.09 8.27
CA SER A 108 -3.80 -1.75 8.42
C SER A 108 -3.71 -3.03 9.25
N THR A 109 -2.75 -3.91 8.93
CA THR A 109 -2.58 -5.17 9.67
C THR A 109 -2.11 -4.92 11.11
N LEU A 110 -1.31 -3.88 11.36
CA LEU A 110 -0.96 -3.45 12.72
C LEU A 110 -2.18 -3.02 13.52
N ILE A 111 -3.09 -2.23 12.94
CA ILE A 111 -4.33 -1.82 13.60
C ILE A 111 -5.18 -3.04 13.96
N ARG A 112 -5.35 -4.00 13.03
CA ARG A 112 -6.06 -5.26 13.32
C ARG A 112 -5.39 -6.02 14.46
N TYR A 113 -4.06 -6.14 14.45
CA TYR A 113 -3.29 -6.79 15.51
C TYR A 113 -3.52 -6.15 16.88
N VAL A 114 -3.53 -4.81 16.95
CA VAL A 114 -3.83 -4.06 18.18
C VAL A 114 -5.26 -4.35 18.64
N LEU A 115 -6.24 -4.29 17.74
CA LEU A 115 -7.64 -4.60 18.06
C LEU A 115 -7.81 -6.03 18.58
N HIS A 116 -7.16 -7.01 17.96
CA HIS A 116 -7.17 -8.40 18.42
C HIS A 116 -6.50 -8.58 19.79
N THR A 117 -5.41 -7.86 20.04
CA THR A 117 -4.74 -7.89 21.34
C THR A 117 -5.65 -7.31 22.42
N ILE A 118 -6.29 -6.17 22.16
CA ILE A 118 -7.23 -5.54 23.10
C ILE A 118 -8.42 -6.48 23.39
N ASP A 119 -9.01 -7.06 22.35
CA ASP A 119 -10.14 -8.00 22.45
C ASP A 119 -9.78 -9.22 23.31
N SER A 120 -8.58 -9.77 23.15
CA SER A 120 -8.10 -10.90 23.95
C SER A 120 -7.88 -10.58 25.43
N HIS A 121 -7.70 -9.32 25.82
CA HIS A 121 -7.56 -8.92 27.22
C HIS A 121 -8.91 -8.60 27.87
N ARG A 122 -10.01 -8.55 27.10
CA ARG A 122 -11.36 -8.28 27.64
C ARG A 122 -12.05 -9.58 28.03
N GLU A 123 -12.72 -9.56 29.18
CA GLU A 123 -13.55 -10.67 29.65
C GLU A 123 -14.91 -10.74 28.94
N THR A 124 -15.38 -9.61 28.41
CA THR A 124 -16.66 -9.51 27.69
C THR A 124 -16.45 -9.43 26.17
N PRO A 125 -17.25 -10.15 25.37
CA PRO A 125 -17.13 -10.15 23.91
C PRO A 125 -17.43 -8.77 23.33
N TRP A 126 -16.62 -8.35 22.34
CA TRP A 126 -16.75 -7.01 21.74
C TRP A 126 -17.71 -6.99 20.55
N ASP A 127 -18.97 -6.61 20.79
CA ASP A 127 -20.02 -6.57 19.76
C ASP A 127 -19.74 -5.62 18.58
N LYS A 128 -18.98 -4.53 18.80
CA LYS A 128 -18.68 -3.51 17.78
C LYS A 128 -17.37 -3.75 17.01
N LYS A 129 -16.63 -4.83 17.31
CA LYS A 129 -15.32 -5.12 16.69
C LYS A 129 -15.38 -5.15 15.16
N THR A 130 -16.40 -5.81 14.60
CA THR A 130 -16.59 -5.94 13.15
C THR A 130 -16.77 -4.58 12.47
N MET A 131 -17.42 -3.62 13.14
CA MET A 131 -17.61 -2.27 12.60
C MET A 131 -16.29 -1.50 12.53
N TYR A 132 -15.45 -1.59 13.56
CA TYR A 132 -14.12 -0.96 13.54
C TYR A 132 -13.20 -1.55 12.47
N LEU A 133 -13.22 -2.88 12.29
CA LEU A 133 -12.47 -3.54 11.22
C LEU A 133 -12.95 -3.06 9.84
N LEU A 134 -14.26 -2.95 9.64
CA LEU A 134 -14.83 -2.42 8.40
C LEU A 134 -14.38 -0.97 8.12
N TYR A 135 -14.36 -0.10 9.14
CA TYR A 135 -13.90 1.29 8.97
C TYR A 135 -12.42 1.38 8.56
N VAL A 136 -11.56 0.58 9.19
CA VAL A 136 -10.14 0.51 8.86
C VAL A 136 -9.94 0.03 7.42
N ASP A 137 -10.73 -0.97 6.99
CA ASP A 137 -10.64 -1.53 5.63
C ASP A 137 -11.02 -0.51 4.57
N ILE A 138 -12.13 0.21 4.80
CA ILE A 138 -12.57 1.28 3.90
C ILE A 138 -11.52 2.38 3.82
N PHE A 139 -10.97 2.80 4.97
CA PHE A 139 -9.98 3.87 5.01
C PHE A 139 -8.70 3.50 4.25
N VAL A 140 -8.20 2.28 4.42
CA VAL A 140 -6.98 1.78 3.78
C VAL A 140 -7.16 1.65 2.26
N GLU A 141 -8.29 1.12 1.81
CA GLU A 141 -8.58 1.04 0.37
C GLU A 141 -8.77 2.43 -0.25
N MET A 142 -9.30 3.40 0.50
CA MET A 142 -9.38 4.78 0.06
C MET A 142 -7.98 5.41 -0.07
N LEU A 143 -7.09 5.16 0.89
CA LEU A 143 -5.70 5.64 0.83
C LEU A 143 -4.92 5.02 -0.34
N ARG A 144 -5.11 3.72 -0.60
CA ARG A 144 -4.52 3.05 -1.77
C ARG A 144 -5.01 3.67 -3.08
N LEU A 145 -6.31 3.97 -3.19
CA LEU A 145 -6.87 4.61 -4.37
C LEU A 145 -6.26 6.00 -4.60
N LEU A 146 -6.12 6.80 -3.53
CA LEU A 146 -5.48 8.12 -3.62
C LEU A 146 -4.04 8.02 -4.11
N LEU A 147 -3.24 7.13 -3.53
CA LEU A 147 -1.86 6.88 -3.98
C LEU A 147 -1.80 6.55 -5.48
N TYR A 148 -2.66 5.66 -5.97
CA TYR A 148 -2.68 5.29 -7.39
C TYR A 148 -3.16 6.42 -8.32
N ILE A 149 -4.11 7.25 -7.87
CA ILE A 149 -4.52 8.45 -8.61
C ILE A 149 -3.36 9.43 -8.71
N ASP A 150 -2.67 9.69 -7.59
CA ASP A 150 -1.51 10.59 -7.56
C ASP A 150 -0.40 10.12 -8.49
N PHE A 151 -0.08 8.82 -8.48
CA PHE A 151 0.89 8.24 -9.41
C PHE A 151 0.48 8.33 -10.87
N THR A 152 -0.82 8.15 -11.17
CA THR A 152 -1.34 8.34 -12.53
C THR A 152 -1.15 9.77 -13.02
N LEU A 153 -1.44 10.75 -12.15
CA LEU A 153 -1.26 12.16 -12.46
C LEU A 153 0.22 12.50 -12.67
N LEU A 154 1.10 11.93 -11.85
CA LEU A 154 2.55 12.09 -11.99
C LEU A 154 3.07 11.48 -13.31
N MET A 155 2.66 10.25 -13.64
CA MET A 155 3.02 9.58 -14.90
C MET A 155 2.52 10.32 -16.14
N TRP A 156 1.33 10.93 -16.08
CA TRP A 156 0.78 11.73 -17.17
C TRP A 156 1.68 12.92 -17.55
N THR A 157 2.45 13.44 -16.59
CA THR A 157 3.39 14.55 -16.85
C THR A 157 4.72 14.10 -17.45
N LEU A 158 5.11 12.83 -17.25
CA LEU A 158 6.40 12.29 -17.65
C LEU A 158 6.35 11.58 -19.01
N HIS A 159 5.25 10.90 -19.35
CA HIS A 159 5.07 10.25 -20.66
C HIS A 159 3.64 10.38 -21.19
N PRO A 160 3.45 10.71 -22.49
CA PRO A 160 2.13 10.66 -23.10
C PRO A 160 1.69 9.20 -23.27
N PHE A 161 0.69 8.80 -22.48
CA PHE A 161 -0.01 7.50 -22.43
C PHE A 161 0.56 6.37 -21.53
N PRO A 162 0.13 6.32 -20.25
CA PRO A 162 0.21 5.12 -19.44
C PRO A 162 -1.08 4.29 -19.56
N LEU A 163 -1.17 3.39 -20.56
CA LEU A 163 -2.26 2.40 -20.67
C LEU A 163 -2.36 1.46 -19.44
N PHE A 164 -1.36 1.46 -18.55
CA PHE A 164 -1.26 0.61 -17.35
C PHE A 164 -2.35 0.92 -16.29
N VAL A 165 -2.86 2.16 -16.23
CA VAL A 165 -3.78 2.62 -15.17
C VAL A 165 -5.24 2.25 -15.42
N VAL A 166 -5.61 2.09 -16.68
CA VAL A 166 -7.02 2.04 -17.11
C VAL A 166 -7.77 0.90 -16.42
N ARG A 167 -7.12 -0.24 -16.16
CA ARG A 167 -7.75 -1.43 -15.60
C ARG A 167 -8.09 -1.31 -14.09
N PRO A 168 -7.15 -0.97 -13.19
CA PRO A 168 -7.48 -0.74 -11.77
C PRO A 168 -8.40 0.47 -11.57
N VAL A 169 -8.27 1.53 -12.38
CA VAL A 169 -9.18 2.69 -12.35
C VAL A 169 -10.58 2.32 -12.84
N TYR A 170 -10.72 1.54 -13.91
CA TYR A 170 -12.02 1.07 -14.39
C TYR A 170 -12.73 0.17 -13.36
N LEU A 171 -11.99 -0.73 -12.70
CA LEU A 171 -12.54 -1.61 -11.65
C LEU A 171 -12.98 -0.81 -10.42
N SER A 172 -12.20 0.20 -10.02
CA SER A 172 -12.52 1.09 -8.90
C SER A 172 -13.71 2.01 -9.22
N LEU A 173 -13.77 2.56 -10.44
CA LEU A 173 -14.91 3.35 -10.94
C LEU A 173 -16.19 2.52 -11.02
N ARG A 174 -16.10 1.24 -11.38
CA ARG A 174 -17.26 0.32 -11.40
C ARG A 174 -17.78 0.04 -10.00
N SER A 175 -16.88 -0.12 -9.03
CA SER A 175 -17.23 -0.27 -7.61
C SER A 175 -17.89 1.00 -7.07
N LEU A 176 -17.33 2.18 -7.38
CA LEU A 176 -17.89 3.50 -7.03
C LEU A 176 -19.26 3.76 -7.69
N LYS A 177 -19.44 3.45 -8.98
CA LYS A 177 -20.74 3.59 -9.68
C LYS A 177 -21.85 2.76 -9.03
N LYS A 178 -21.50 1.62 -8.44
CA LYS A 178 -22.45 0.72 -7.78
C LYS A 178 -22.90 1.29 -6.42
N SER A 179 -22.05 2.05 -5.75
CA SER A 179 -22.36 2.74 -4.48
C SER A 179 -22.96 4.15 -4.67
N ILE A 180 -22.65 4.85 -5.77
CA ILE A 180 -23.08 6.24 -6.04
C ILE A 180 -24.56 6.35 -6.46
N LYS A 181 -25.26 5.24 -6.76
CA LYS A 181 -26.70 5.30 -7.05
C LYS A 181 -27.57 5.53 -5.80
N VAL A 182 -26.96 5.66 -4.62
CA VAL A 182 -27.60 6.04 -3.35
C VAL A 182 -27.05 7.41 -2.92
N ASN A 183 -27.81 8.45 -3.25
CA ASN A 183 -27.71 9.83 -2.76
C ASN A 183 -26.47 10.66 -3.12
N SER A 184 -26.73 11.57 -4.05
CA SER A 184 -25.95 12.73 -4.46
C SER A 184 -25.99 13.86 -3.42
N VAL A 185 -24.94 14.05 -2.63
CA VAL A 185 -24.50 15.34 -2.06
C VAL A 185 -22.99 15.23 -1.77
N PHE A 186 -22.26 16.35 -1.80
CA PHE A 186 -20.83 16.55 -1.53
C PHE A 186 -19.93 16.73 -2.76
N SER A 187 -20.28 17.76 -3.53
CA SER A 187 -19.25 18.66 -4.06
C SER A 187 -18.77 19.60 -2.95
N CYS A 188 -17.45 19.79 -2.87
CA CYS A 188 -16.72 20.87 -2.19
C CYS A 188 -16.00 20.55 -0.86
N GLU A 189 -15.07 19.57 -0.83
CA GLU A 189 -14.00 19.49 0.21
C GLU A 189 -12.67 18.84 -0.26
N TYR A 190 -12.43 18.73 -1.57
CA TYR A 190 -11.29 17.96 -2.12
C TYR A 190 -9.95 18.72 -2.16
N LYS A 191 -9.94 20.04 -1.92
CA LYS A 191 -8.70 20.85 -1.95
C LYS A 191 -7.98 20.93 -0.60
N LEU A 192 -8.66 20.73 0.53
CA LEU A 192 -8.05 20.81 1.86
C LEU A 192 -7.41 19.47 2.27
N PHE A 193 -7.98 18.36 1.82
CA PHE A 193 -7.46 17.02 2.10
C PHE A 193 -6.20 16.67 1.28
N CYS A 194 -6.13 17.14 0.03
CA CYS A 194 -4.91 17.06 -0.77
C CYS A 194 -3.73 17.76 -0.06
N PHE A 195 -3.94 18.90 0.61
CA PHE A 195 -2.86 19.66 1.26
C PHE A 195 -2.29 18.98 2.52
N ILE A 196 -3.12 18.26 3.29
CA ILE A 196 -2.68 17.56 4.51
C ILE A 196 -1.83 16.34 4.15
N VAL A 197 -2.18 15.62 3.08
CA VAL A 197 -1.37 14.50 2.57
C VAL A 197 -0.12 15.02 1.84
N TYR A 198 -0.22 16.13 1.09
CA TYR A 198 0.93 16.78 0.45
C TYR A 198 1.97 17.24 1.48
N THR A 199 1.54 17.71 2.65
CA THR A 199 2.42 18.36 3.62
C THR A 199 3.03 17.40 4.64
N TYR A 200 2.32 16.33 5.06
CA TYR A 200 2.80 15.49 6.17
C TYR A 200 3.55 14.22 5.78
N CYS A 201 3.51 13.77 4.52
CA CYS A 201 4.23 12.55 4.11
C CYS A 201 5.39 12.78 3.12
N ILE A 202 5.49 13.94 2.46
CA ILE A 202 6.47 14.16 1.36
C ILE A 202 7.37 15.41 1.55
N ILE A 203 7.09 16.33 2.47
CA ILE A 203 7.81 17.63 2.53
C ILE A 203 9.14 17.68 3.31
N PRO A 204 9.61 16.76 4.18
CA PRO A 204 10.88 17.03 4.85
C PRO A 204 12.13 16.87 3.96
N THR A 205 12.03 16.50 2.67
CA THR A 205 13.22 16.35 1.80
C THR A 205 13.25 17.20 0.54
N CYS A 206 12.17 17.89 0.15
CA CYS A 206 12.23 18.85 -0.97
C CYS A 206 12.81 20.23 -0.60
N ILE A 207 13.22 20.48 0.66
CA ILE A 207 13.63 21.84 1.11
C ILE A 207 15.06 21.92 1.71
N ILE A 208 15.79 20.82 1.94
CA ILE A 208 17.07 20.89 2.68
C ILE A 208 18.35 20.65 1.82
N LEU A 209 18.27 20.26 0.54
CA LEU A 209 19.52 19.97 -0.23
C LEU A 209 19.48 20.32 -1.73
N LEU A 210 18.85 21.45 -2.10
CA LEU A 210 19.45 22.30 -3.16
C LEU A 210 20.33 23.31 -2.40
N PRO A 211 21.66 23.24 -2.57
CA PRO A 211 22.30 23.74 -3.79
C PRO A 211 23.04 22.67 -4.61
#